data_AF-A0A950EXG0-F1
#
_entry.id   AF-A0A950EXG0-F1
#
_cell.length_a   1.000
_cell.length_b   1.000
_cell.length_c   1.000
_cell.angle_alpha   90.00
_cell.angle_beta   90.00
_cell.angle_gamma   90.00
#
_symmetry.space_group_name_H-M   'P 1'
#
loop_
_entity.id
_entity.type
_entity.pdbx_description
1 polymer ?
#
loop_
_entity_poly.entity_id
_entity_poly.type
_entity_poly.pdbx_seq_one_letter_code
_entity_poly.pdbx_strand_id
1 'polypeptide(L)'
;EPISERLIVLQARNHQLNVAWNAIPLLVIDVWEHAYYLKYKNVRPDYVKAFWSVVNWGAVNQWYGLIKRTHQDPAHEEHGH
;
A
#
# COMPACT_ATOMS: atom_id res chain seq x y z
N GLU A 1 6.61 7.58 1.97
CA GLU A 1 6.41 8.86 2.67
C GLU A 1 7.11 9.92 1.82
N PRO A 2 6.34 10.82 1.19
CA PRO A 2 6.83 11.79 0.21
C PRO A 2 7.96 12.69 0.72
N ILE A 3 7.90 13.10 1.98
CA ILE A 3 8.73 14.18 2.53
C ILE A 3 10.14 13.68 2.80
N SER A 4 10.30 12.44 3.28
CA SER A 4 11.59 11.80 3.53
C SER A 4 12.04 10.88 2.39
N GLU A 5 11.26 10.76 1.31
CA GLU A 5 11.48 9.84 0.17
C GLU A 5 11.68 8.37 0.56
N ARG A 6 11.16 7.96 1.72
CA ARG A 6 11.34 6.60 2.25
C ARG A 6 10.11 5.73 2.03
N LEU A 7 10.35 4.45 1.76
CA LEU A 7 9.35 3.40 1.90
C LEU A 7 9.19 3.09 3.39
N ILE A 8 7.95 3.14 3.87
CA ILE A 8 7.61 2.87 5.26
C ILE A 8 6.52 1.79 5.30
N VAL A 9 6.63 0.89 6.27
CA VAL A 9 5.57 -0.10 6.56
C VAL A 9 4.71 0.47 7.67
N LEU A 10 3.42 0.66 7.39
CA LEU A 10 2.44 1.19 8.34
C LEU A 10 1.39 0.15 8.65
N GLN A 11 1.04 0.02 9.94
CA GLN A 11 -0.11 -0.77 10.37
C GLN A 11 -1.28 0.15 10.65
N ALA A 12 -2.22 0.22 9.70
CA ALA A 12 -3.48 0.90 9.90
C ALA A 12 -4.39 0.02 10.77
N ARG A 13 -4.83 0.53 11.91
CA ARG A 13 -5.84 -0.12 12.76
C ARG A 13 -7.23 0.36 12.33
N ASN A 14 -8.17 -0.57 12.19
CA ASN A 14 -9.60 -0.30 11.93
C ASN A 14 -9.84 0.71 10.80
N HIS A 15 -9.24 0.47 9.64
CA HIS A 15 -9.39 1.22 8.38
C HIS A 15 -9.06 2.74 8.41
N GLN A 16 -8.79 3.35 9.56
CA GLN A 16 -8.63 4.81 9.68
C GLN A 16 -7.60 5.27 10.73
N LEU A 17 -7.19 4.43 11.69
CA LEU A 17 -6.16 4.81 12.67
C LEU A 17 -4.76 4.43 12.18
N ASN A 18 -3.77 5.33 12.35
CA ASN A 18 -2.36 5.21 11.93
C ASN A 18 -2.08 5.32 10.42
N VAL A 19 -2.96 5.95 9.64
CA VAL A 19 -2.52 6.43 8.32
C VAL A 19 -1.58 7.61 8.57
N ALA A 20 -0.30 7.48 8.22
CA ALA A 20 0.58 8.63 8.25
C ALA A 20 0.00 9.65 7.29
N TRP A 21 -0.32 10.84 7.79
CA TRP A 21 -0.78 11.95 6.97
C TRP A 21 0.23 12.13 5.84
N ASN A 22 -0.26 12.17 4.59
CA ASN A 22 0.55 12.25 3.37
C ASN A 22 1.26 10.95 2.90
N ALA A 23 1.04 9.78 3.50
CA ALA A 23 1.57 8.52 2.96
C ALA A 23 0.69 7.99 1.82
N ILE A 24 1.28 7.80 0.64
CA ILE A 24 0.61 7.18 -0.51
C ILE A 24 0.74 5.65 -0.40
N PRO A 25 -0.37 4.89 -0.31
CA PRO A 25 -0.33 3.44 -0.18
C PRO A 25 0.11 2.78 -1.51
N LEU A 26 1.12 1.92 -1.44
CA LEU A 26 1.62 1.14 -2.59
C LEU A 26 1.14 -0.31 -2.60
N LEU A 27 1.01 -0.90 -1.42
CA LEU A 27 0.56 -2.27 -1.21
C LEU A 27 -0.17 -2.34 0.13
N VAL A 28 -1.34 -2.97 0.15
CA VAL A 28 -2.16 -3.16 1.35
C VAL A 28 -2.53 -4.63 1.46
N ILE A 29 -2.49 -5.15 2.69
CA ILE A 29 -2.99 -6.48 3.05
C ILE A 29 -4.03 -6.32 4.15
N ASP A 30 -5.21 -6.89 3.94
CA ASP A 30 -6.24 -6.94 4.97
C ASP A 30 -6.04 -8.18 5.85
N VAL A 31 -5.79 -7.95 7.14
CA VAL A 31 -5.52 -9.01 8.12
C VAL A 31 -6.68 -9.16 9.13
N TRP A 32 -7.85 -8.60 8.83
CA TRP A 32 -9.08 -8.93 9.56
C TRP A 32 -9.52 -10.36 9.29
N GLU A 33 -10.09 -11.03 10.30
CA GLU A 33 -10.47 -12.45 10.20
C GLU A 33 -11.36 -12.73 8.98
N HIS A 34 -12.31 -11.84 8.68
CA HIS A 34 -13.21 -11.99 7.53
C HIS A 34 -12.49 -12.10 6.17
N ALA A 35 -11.28 -11.56 6.02
CA ALA A 35 -10.54 -11.62 4.76
C ALA A 35 -9.97 -13.02 4.45
N TYR A 36 -9.76 -13.87 5.46
CA TYR A 36 -9.09 -15.17 5.28
C TYR A 36 -9.76 -16.35 5.97
N TYR A 37 -10.75 -16.13 6.85
CA TYR A 37 -11.31 -17.18 7.69
C TYR A 37 -11.96 -18.33 6.91
N LEU A 38 -12.55 -18.06 5.74
CA LEU A 38 -13.18 -19.11 4.94
C LEU A 38 -12.18 -20.15 4.44
N LYS A 39 -10.95 -19.73 4.10
CA LYS A 39 -9.93 -20.59 3.47
C LYS A 39 -8.84 -21.04 4.44
N TYR A 40 -8.47 -20.19 5.40
CA TYR A 40 -7.34 -20.43 6.32
C TYR A 40 -7.76 -20.51 7.80
N LYS A 41 -9.05 -20.31 8.13
CA LYS A 41 -9.58 -20.33 9.50
C LYS A 41 -8.73 -19.44 10.42
N ASN A 42 -8.18 -20.00 11.50
CA ASN A 42 -7.33 -19.33 12.47
C ASN A 42 -5.84 -19.27 12.08
N VAL A 43 -5.46 -19.79 10.91
CA VAL A 43 -4.05 -19.86 10.46
C VAL A 43 -3.67 -18.63 9.64
N ARG A 44 -3.63 -17.46 10.30
CA ARG A 44 -3.20 -16.19 9.68
C ARG A 44 -1.82 -16.25 9.00
N PRO A 45 -0.79 -16.94 9.53
CA PRO A 45 0.51 -17.01 8.86
C PRO A 45 0.46 -17.58 7.44
N ASP A 46 -0.41 -18.56 7.20
CA ASP A 46 -0.56 -19.20 5.88
C ASP A 46 -1.23 -18.26 4.88
N TYR A 47 -2.22 -17.48 5.33
CA TYR A 47 -2.82 -16.41 4.53
C TYR A 47 -1.76 -15.38 4.11
N VAL A 48 -0.92 -14.91 5.04
CA VAL A 48 0.14 -13.94 4.72
C VAL A 48 1.17 -14.54 3.76
N LYS A 49 1.53 -15.83 3.91
CA LYS A 49 2.44 -16.51 2.98
C LYS A 49 1.85 -16.61 1.58
N ALA A 50 0.57 -16.97 1.46
CA ALA A 50 -0.13 -17.05 0.18
C ALA A 50 -0.30 -15.67 -0.47
N PHE A 51 -0.55 -14.62 0.32
CA PHE A 51 -0.63 -13.25 -0.18
C PHE A 51 0.61 -12.87 -1.00
N TRP A 52 1.82 -13.14 -0.48
CA TRP A 52 3.07 -12.81 -1.19
C TRP A 52 3.24 -13.50 -2.55
N SER A 53 2.62 -14.67 -2.74
CA SER A 53 2.64 -15.37 -4.04
C SER A 53 1.70 -14.78 -5.09
N VAL A 54 0.72 -13.96 -4.69
CA VAL A 54 -0.30 -13.40 -5.59
C VAL A 54 -0.18 -11.90 -5.79
N VAL A 55 0.78 -11.24 -5.14
CA VAL A 55 1.02 -9.80 -5.32
C VAL A 55 1.38 -9.49 -6.78
N ASN A 56 0.68 -8.53 -7.37
CA ASN A 56 1.04 -7.96 -8.66
C ASN A 56 2.16 -6.93 -8.52
N TRP A 57 3.40 -7.40 -8.56
CA TRP A 57 4.60 -6.55 -8.48
C TRP A 57 4.73 -5.55 -9.64
N GLY A 58 4.18 -5.88 -10.83
CA GLY A 58 4.19 -4.98 -11.97
C GLY A 58 3.39 -3.70 -11.69
N ALA A 59 2.19 -3.85 -11.13
CA ALA A 59 1.38 -2.71 -10.70
C ALA A 59 2.06 -1.91 -9.59
N VAL A 60 2.63 -2.58 -8.58
CA VAL A 60 3.36 -1.90 -7.48
C VAL A 60 4.52 -1.06 -8.02
N ASN A 61 5.30 -1.59 -8.96
CA ASN A 61 6.41 -0.87 -9.60
C ASN A 61 5.93 0.32 -10.44
N GLN A 62 4.83 0.15 -11.18
CA GLN A 62 4.24 1.23 -11.97
C GLN A 62 3.79 2.39 -11.07
N TRP A 63 3.07 2.10 -9.99
CA TRP A 63 2.61 3.10 -9.03
C TRP A 63 3.79 3.79 -8.32
N TYR A 64 4.79 3.02 -7.90
CA TYR A 64 6.00 3.57 -7.30
C TYR A 64 6.73 4.54 -8.24
N GLY A 65 6.86 4.17 -9.52
CA GLY A 65 7.46 5.03 -10.54
C GLY A 65 6.67 6.32 -10.78
N LEU A 66 5.34 6.24 -10.83
CA LEU A 66 4.47 7.40 -10.99
C LEU A 66 4.62 8.37 -9.82
N ILE A 67 4.51 7.87 -8.59
CA ILE A 67 4.61 8.69 -7.36
C ILE A 67 5.97 9.38 -7.26
N LYS A 68 7.05 8.68 -7.62
CA LYS A 68 8.39 9.29 -7.65
C LYS A 68 8.49 10.43 -8.67
N ARG A 69 7.88 10.29 -9.85
CA ARG A 69 7.91 11.34 -10.88
C ARG A 69 7.09 12.55 -10.46
N THR A 70 5.88 12.35 -9.96
CA THR A 70 5.00 13.43 -9.49
C THR A 70 5.60 14.24 -8.35
N HIS A 71 6.42 13.62 -7.48
CA HIS A 71 7.13 14.35 -6.43
C HIS A 71 8.43 15.02 -6.86
N GLN A 72 9.08 14.55 -7.91
CA GLN A 72 10.30 15.18 -8.44
C GLN A 72 9.99 16.38 -9.35
N ASP A 73 8.75 16.48 -9.86
CA ASP A 73 8.31 17.57 -10.74
C ASP A 73 6.97 18.16 -10.28
N PRO A 74 6.97 19.16 -9.37
CA PRO A 74 5.76 19.82 -8.91
C PRO A 74 5.09 20.72 -9.96
N ALA A 75 5.67 20.89 -11.16
CA ALA A 75 5.19 21.86 -12.15
C ALA A 75 4.05 21.35 -13.06
N HIS A 76 3.64 20.08 -12.94
CA HIS A 76 2.67 19.48 -13.86
C HIS A 76 1.19 19.61 -13.45
N GLU A 77 0.86 20.16 -12.27
CA GLU A 77 -0.53 20.30 -11.79
C GLU A 77 -1.21 21.62 -12.18
N GLU A 78 -0.52 22.59 -12.80
CA GLU A 78 -1.12 23.90 -13.14
C GLU A 78 -1.76 24.00 -14.54
N HIS A 79 -1.88 22.93 -15.32
CA HIS A 79 -2.46 22.98 -16.68
C HIS A 79 -3.73 22.12 -16.82
N GLY A 80 -4.73 22.41 -15.99
CA GLY A 80 -6.07 21.85 -16.10
C GLY A 80 -7.13 22.83 -15.59
N HIS A 81 -7.37 23.90 -16.37
CA HIS A 81 -8.60 24.69 -16.30
C HIS A 81 -9.75 23.97 -17.01
#